data_AF-A0A291QG33-F1
#
_entry.id   AF-A0A291QG33-F1
#
_cell.length_a   1.000
_cell.length_b   1.000
_cell.length_c   1.000
_cell.angle_alpha   90.00
_cell.angle_beta   90.00
_cell.angle_gamma   90.00
#
_symmetry.space_group_name_H-M   'P 1'
#
loop_
_entity.id
_entity.type
_entity.pdbx_description
1 polymer ?
#
loop_
_entity_poly.entity_id
_entity_poly.type
_entity_poly.pdbx_seq_one_letter_code
_entity_poly.pdbx_strand_id
1 'polypeptide(L)' 'MTYAADRIEEEVAYLAYHFHWGLDDILDLEHADRRGYVSRTASLVEQAEAARQ' A
#
# COMPACT_ATOMS: atom_id res chain seq x y z
N MET A 1 -14.67 15.86 -5.16
CA MET A 1 -14.21 14.91 -4.13
C MET A 1 -12.74 14.68 -4.39
N THR A 2 -11.90 15.61 -3.94
CA THR A 2 -10.45 15.45 -3.96
C THR A 2 -10.17 14.21 -3.11
N TYR A 3 -9.51 13.21 -3.69
CA TYR A 3 -9.00 12.08 -2.92
C TYR A 3 -8.22 12.69 -1.75
N ALA A 4 -8.64 12.40 -0.50
CA ALA A 4 -8.07 13.08 0.66
C ALA A 4 -6.57 12.79 0.68
N ALA A 5 -5.74 13.83 0.72
CA ALA A 5 -4.29 13.70 0.67
C ALA A 5 -3.78 12.73 1.76
N ASP A 6 -4.42 12.76 2.93
CA ASP A 6 -4.21 11.86 4.05
C ASP A 6 -4.29 10.37 3.64
N ARG A 7 -5.23 10.03 2.74
CA ARG A 7 -5.40 8.66 2.28
C ARG A 7 -4.29 8.19 1.34
N ILE A 8 -3.74 9.11 0.55
CA ILE A 8 -2.59 8.81 -0.31
C ILE A 8 -1.35 8.60 0.55
N GLU A 9 -1.14 9.45 1.55
CA GLU A 9 -0.01 9.33 2.47
C GLU A 9 -0.01 7.98 3.20
N GLU A 10 -1.16 7.55 3.72
CA GLU A 10 -1.32 6.22 4.35
C GLU A 10 -0.96 5.07 3.40
N GLU A 11 -1.49 5.10 2.17
CA GLU A 11 -1.25 4.06 1.17
C GLU A 11 0.23 3.96 0.80
N VAL A 12 0.86 5.12 0.63
CA VAL A 12 2.25 5.22 0.23
C VAL A 12 3.17 4.78 1.37
N ALA A 13 2.93 5.22 2.60
CA ALA A 13 3.69 4.80 3.77
C ALA A 13 3.58 3.28 3.97
N TYR A 14 2.39 2.71 3.80
CA TYR A 14 2.16 1.27 3.91
C TYR A 14 2.97 0.47 2.87
N LEU A 15 2.91 0.89 1.60
CA LEU A 15 3.67 0.23 0.53
C LEU A 15 5.18 0.41 0.70
N ALA A 16 5.64 1.60 1.06
CA ALA A 16 7.07 1.87 1.31
C ALA A 16 7.60 1.01 2.48
N TYR A 17 6.79 0.82 3.53
CA TYR A 17 7.17 -0.02 4.66
C TYR A 17 7.30 -1.51 4.28
N HIS A 18 6.41 -2.03 3.43
CA HIS A 18 6.38 -3.46 3.08
C HIS A 18 7.24 -3.84 1.87
N PHE A 19 7.35 -2.96 0.87
CA PHE A 19 8.12 -3.23 -0.36
C PHE A 19 9.46 -2.51 -0.41
N HIS A 20 9.70 -1.55 0.49
CA HIS A 20 10.92 -0.72 0.51
C HIS A 20 11.17 0.04 -0.81
N TRP A 21 10.11 0.31 -1.57
CA TRP A 21 10.17 1.16 -2.75
C TRP A 21 10.34 2.62 -2.38
N GLY A 22 10.89 3.41 -3.30
CA GLY A 22 10.99 4.84 -3.15
C GLY A 22 9.62 5.51 -3.11
N LEU A 23 9.54 6.66 -2.43
CA LEU A 23 8.33 7.48 -2.39
C LEU A 23 7.86 7.84 -3.81
N ASP A 24 8.81 8.25 -4.66
CA ASP A 24 8.55 8.67 -6.04
C ASP A 24 7.96 7.52 -6.88
N ASP A 25 8.52 6.31 -6.74
CA ASP A 25 8.04 5.13 -7.48
C ASP A 25 6.58 4.78 -7.15
N ILE A 26 6.17 4.98 -5.89
CA ILE A 26 4.81 4.68 -5.44
C ILE A 26 3.84 5.82 -5.82
N LEU A 27 4.30 7.07 -5.82
CA LEU A 27 3.52 8.22 -6.24
C LEU A 27 3.26 8.22 -7.75
N ASP A 28 4.18 7.66 -8.55
CA ASP A 28 4.04 7.48 -9.99
C ASP A 28 3.00 6.40 -10.39
N LEU A 29 2.58 5.53 -9.45
CA LEU A 29 1.54 4.55 -9.72
C LEU A 29 0.18 5.21 -9.96
N GLU A 30 -0.57 4.68 -10.93
CA GLU A 30 -1.97 5.01 -11.09
C GLU A 30 -2.74 4.73 -9.79
N HIS A 31 -3.71 5.57 -9.45
CA HIS A 31 -4.48 5.43 -8.20
C HIS A 31 -5.15 4.05 -8.07
N ALA A 32 -5.60 3.46 -9.18
CA ALA A 32 -6.19 2.12 -9.18
C ALA A 32 -5.14 1.04 -8.84
N ASP A 33 -3.95 1.14 -9.43
CA ASP A 33 -2.86 0.20 -9.20
C ASP A 33 -2.35 0.27 -7.78
N ARG A 34 -2.10 1.48 -7.25
CA ARG A 34 -1.68 1.68 -5.85
C ARG A 34 -2.66 1.03 -4.88
N ARG A 35 -3.97 1.24 -5.07
CA ARG A 35 -5.03 0.61 -4.27
C ARG A 35 -5.01 -0.92 -4.38
N GLY A 36 -4.75 -1.44 -5.57
CA GLY A 36 -4.59 -2.87 -5.81
C GLY A 36 -3.42 -3.46 -5.03
N TYR A 37 -2.26 -2.80 -5.05
CA TYR A 37 -1.08 -3.23 -4.29
C TYR A 37 -1.32 -3.18 -2.79
N VAL A 38 -1.96 -2.13 -2.27
CA VAL A 38 -2.30 -2.01 -0.84
C VAL A 38 -3.19 -3.18 -0.40
N SER A 39 -4.27 -3.45 -1.15
CA SER A 39 -5.18 -4.56 -0.87
C SER A 39 -4.46 -5.92 -0.87
N ARG A 40 -3.65 -6.18 -1.91
CA ARG A 40 -2.90 -7.43 -2.02
C ARG A 40 -1.88 -7.60 -0.89
N THR A 41 -1.18 -6.54 -0.52
CA THR A 41 -0.19 -6.57 0.57
C THR A 41 -0.87 -6.86 1.90
N ALA A 42 -2.01 -6.23 2.17
CA ALA A 42 -2.81 -6.52 3.37
C ALA A 42 -3.21 -7.99 3.44
N SER A 43 -3.73 -8.56 2.35
CA SER A 43 -4.08 -9.98 2.31
C SER A 43 -2.88 -10.91 2.54
N LEU A 44 -1.68 -10.55 2.07
CA LEU A 44 -0.47 -11.35 2.30
C LEU A 44 -0.02 -11.29 3.76
N VAL A 45 -0.09 -10.11 4.38
CA VAL A 45 0.23 -9.92 5.80
C VAL A 45 -0.74 -10.72 6.68
N GLU A 46 -2.05 -10.60 6.44
CA GLU A 46 -3.07 -11.36 7.17
C GLU A 46 -2.86 -12.87 7.08
N GLN A 47 -2.54 -13.39 5.89
CA GLN A 47 -2.23 -14.80 5.69
C GLN A 47 -0.95 -15.23 6.43
N ALA A 48 0.10 -14.39 6.39
CA ALA A 48 1.35 -14.67 7.08
C ALA A 48 1.19 -14.66 8.61
N GLU A 49 0.33 -13.79 9.15
CA GLU A 49 -0.01 -13.75 10.57
C GLU A 49 -0.84 -14.96 11.00
N ALA A 50 -1.83 -15.35 10.20
CA ALA A 50 -2.63 -16.55 10.45
C ALA A 50 -1.79 -17.83 10.46
N ALA A 51 -0.74 -17.91 9.62
CA ALA A 51 0.17 -19.05 9.59
C ALA A 51 1.14 -19.11 10.78
N ARG A 52 1.27 -18.02 11.56
CA ARG A 52 2.15 -17.95 12.74
C ARG A 52 1.43 -18.29 14.04
N GLN A 53 0.10 -18.37 14.05
CA GLN A 53 -0.74 -18.77 15.19
C GLN A 53 -0.98 -20.28 15.19
#